data_AF-A0A7L2MNL3-F1
#
_entry.id   AF-A0A7L2MNL3-F1
#
_cell.length_a   1.000
_cell.length_b   1.000
_cell.length_c   1.000
_cell.angle_alpha   90.00
_cell.angle_beta   90.00
_cell.angle_gamma   90.00
#
_symmetry.space_group_name_H-M   'P 1'
#
loop_
_entity.id
_entity.type
_entity.pdbx_description
1 polymer ?
#
loop_
_entity_poly.entity_id
_entity_poly.type
_entity_poly.pdbx_seq_one_letter_code
_entity_poly.pdbx_strand_id
1 'polypeptide(L)'
;LDSIRNCADVELSDYIEVCINISLKQFKAELIATVIAQQLQVARAAIKCFKCRELGHIRKLCPKEQKGNKKPSKPCPRCQKGFHWSNQCRSKYDKDCNILPQQGNSKGCT
;
A
#
# COMPACT_ATOMS: atom_id res chain seq x y z
N LEU A 1 -13.94 -37.22 51.81
CA LEU A 1 -14.28 -35.85 52.27
C LEU A 1 -13.07 -35.00 51.97
N ASP A 2 -13.03 -34.55 50.72
CA ASP A 2 -11.88 -33.93 50.07
C ASP A 2 -11.40 -32.69 50.82
N SER A 3 -10.09 -32.66 51.05
CA SER A 3 -9.40 -31.55 51.70
C SER A 3 -9.68 -30.26 50.94
N ILE A 4 -10.40 -29.35 51.59
CA ILE A 4 -10.48 -27.95 51.17
C ILE A 4 -9.04 -27.43 51.20
N ARG A 5 -8.45 -27.30 50.02
CA ARG A 5 -7.17 -26.64 49.81
C ARG A 5 -7.30 -25.21 50.31
N ASN A 6 -6.67 -24.91 51.45
CA ASN A 6 -6.54 -23.54 51.94
C ASN A 6 -5.86 -22.70 50.85
N CYS A 7 -6.66 -21.89 50.14
CA CYS A 7 -6.18 -20.82 49.27
C CYS A 7 -5.61 -19.71 50.17
N ALA A 8 -4.42 -19.94 50.70
CA ALA A 8 -3.65 -18.94 51.41
C ALA A 8 -3.29 -17.80 50.44
N ASP A 9 -3.94 -16.66 50.69
CA ASP A 9 -3.41 -15.29 50.63
C ASP A 9 -3.04 -14.71 49.26
N VAL A 10 -4.01 -14.60 48.34
CA VAL A 10 -3.96 -13.47 47.39
C VAL A 10 -4.45 -12.25 48.16
N GLU A 11 -3.52 -11.51 48.77
CA GLU A 11 -3.85 -10.27 49.47
C GLU A 11 -4.46 -9.29 48.44
N LEU A 12 -5.51 -8.56 48.82
CA LEU A 12 -6.20 -7.63 47.92
C LEU A 12 -5.23 -6.64 47.25
N SER A 13 -4.13 -6.32 47.92
CA SER A 13 -2.99 -5.53 47.42
C SER A 13 -2.31 -6.15 46.19
N ASP A 14 -2.07 -7.47 46.17
CA ASP A 14 -1.47 -8.17 45.02
C ASP A 14 -2.37 -8.11 43.79
N TYR A 15 -3.69 -8.27 43.98
CA TYR A 15 -4.66 -8.15 42.90
C TYR A 15 -4.72 -6.71 42.35
N ILE A 16 -4.67 -5.71 43.23
CA ILE A 16 -4.65 -4.29 42.86
C ILE A 16 -3.36 -3.95 42.09
N GLU A 17 -2.20 -4.45 42.53
CA GLU A 17 -0.92 -4.19 41.87
C GLU A 17 -0.87 -4.75 40.43
N VAL A 18 -1.38 -5.97 40.23
CA VAL A 18 -1.49 -6.57 38.89
C VAL A 18 -2.40 -5.72 37.99
N CYS A 19 -3.54 -5.25 38.50
CA CYS A 19 -4.47 -4.40 37.75
C CYS A 19 -3.84 -3.06 37.35
N ILE A 20 -3.11 -2.41 38.26
CA ILE A 20 -2.40 -1.15 38.01
C ILE A 20 -1.33 -1.35 36.92
N ASN A 21 -0.55 -2.41 37.02
CA ASN A 21 0.51 -2.72 36.05
C ASN A 21 -0.02 -3.02 34.65
N ILE A 22 -1.15 -3.74 34.54
CA ILE A 22 -1.80 -3.98 33.24
C ILE A 22 -2.26 -2.65 32.63
N SER A 23 -2.92 -1.80 33.43
CA SER A 23 -3.45 -0.51 32.99
C SER A 23 -2.34 0.45 32.54
N LEU A 24 -1.25 0.54 33.30
CA LEU A 24 -0.08 1.34 32.96
C LEU A 24 0.65 0.83 31.71
N LYS A 25 0.75 -0.48 31.53
CA LYS A 25 1.38 -1.07 30.33
C LYS A 25 0.56 -0.77 29.07
N GLN A 26 -0.77 -0.86 29.16
CA GLN A 26 -1.64 -0.49 28.03
C GLN A 26 -1.56 1.00 27.71
N PHE A 27 -1.62 1.86 28.72
CA PHE A 27 -1.50 3.31 28.53
C PHE A 27 -0.14 3.72 27.95
N LYS A 28 0.96 3.13 28.44
CA LYS A 28 2.30 3.36 27.90
C LYS A 28 2.41 2.88 26.45
N ALA A 29 1.85 1.72 26.12
CA ALA A 29 1.86 1.20 24.76
C ALA A 29 1.09 2.12 23.79
N GLU A 30 -0.06 2.63 24.20
CA GLU A 30 -0.85 3.58 23.41
C GLU A 30 -0.13 4.92 23.22
N LEU A 31 0.48 5.46 24.28
CA LEU A 31 1.28 6.68 24.21
C LEU A 31 2.45 6.51 23.22
N ILE A 32 3.17 5.38 23.32
CA ILE A 32 4.27 5.06 22.40
C ILE A 32 3.75 4.92 20.96
N ALA A 33 2.66 4.19 20.74
CA ALA A 33 2.07 4.02 19.42
C ALA A 33 1.65 5.37 18.80
N THR A 34 1.07 6.26 19.60
CA THR A 34 0.65 7.60 19.17
C THR A 34 1.86 8.46 18.78
N VAL A 35 2.89 8.51 19.63
CA VAL A 35 4.12 9.26 19.36
C VAL A 35 4.83 8.71 18.11
N ILE A 36 4.92 7.39 17.95
CA ILE A 36 5.50 6.77 16.76
C ILE A 36 4.67 7.11 15.51
N ALA A 37 3.35 7.02 15.58
CA ALA A 37 2.48 7.37 14.47
C ALA A 37 2.69 8.84 14.05
N GLN A 38 2.73 9.76 15.02
CA GLN A 38 3.02 11.17 14.76
C GLN A 38 4.40 11.37 14.13
N GLN A 39 5.43 10.71 14.65
CA GLN A 39 6.80 10.80 14.12
C GLN A 39 6.89 10.26 12.68
N LEU A 40 6.15 9.20 12.36
CA LEU A 40 6.03 8.67 10.99
C LEU A 40 5.30 9.63 10.05
N GLN A 41 4.31 10.41 10.54
CA GLN A 41 3.67 11.46 9.72
C GLN A 41 4.65 12.58 9.38
N VAL A 42 5.45 13.03 10.35
CA VAL A 42 6.51 14.04 10.12
C VAL A 42 7.55 13.52 9.13
N ALA A 43 7.98 12.26 9.29
CA ALA A 43 8.92 11.62 8.36
C ALA A 43 8.35 11.55 6.93
N ARG A 44 7.07 11.17 6.77
CA ARG A 44 6.38 11.16 5.47
C ARG A 44 6.28 12.55 4.84
N ALA A 45 5.99 13.57 5.66
CA ALA A 45 5.91 14.96 5.19
C ALA A 45 7.25 15.44 4.59
N ALA A 46 8.39 14.96 5.09
CA ALA A 46 9.71 15.31 4.59
C ALA A 46 10.11 14.59 3.28
N ILE A 47 9.39 13.53 2.88
CA ILE A 47 9.74 12.77 1.68
C ILE A 47 9.45 13.58 0.42
N LYS A 48 10.48 13.77 -0.42
CA LYS A 48 10.36 14.40 -1.73
C LYS A 48 10.07 13.37 -2.82
N CYS A 49 9.03 13.62 -3.61
CA CYS A 49 8.68 12.78 -4.74
C CYS A 49 9.74 12.88 -5.84
N PHE A 50 10.32 11.74 -6.24
CA PHE A 50 11.31 11.66 -7.33
C PHE A 50 10.78 12.11 -8.69
N LYS A 51 9.46 12.16 -8.90
CA LYS A 51 8.83 12.54 -10.18
C LYS A 51 8.44 14.02 -10.23
N CYS A 52 7.57 14.47 -9.32
CA CYS A 52 7.05 15.84 -9.35
C CYS A 52 7.81 16.82 -8.44
N ARG A 53 8.78 16.33 -7.66
CA ARG A 53 9.61 17.12 -6.73
C ARG A 53 8.84 17.80 -5.59
N GLU A 54 7.56 17.48 -5.40
CA GLU A 54 6.76 17.93 -4.24
C GLU A 54 7.00 17.02 -3.04
N LEU A 55 6.75 17.56 -1.84
CA LEU A 55 6.93 16.86 -0.57
C LEU A 55 5.68 16.03 -0.19
N GLY A 56 5.81 15.19 0.84
CA GLY A 56 4.71 14.44 1.44
C GLY A 56 4.37 13.10 0.78
N HIS A 57 5.06 12.70 -0.30
CA HIS A 57 4.77 11.42 -0.96
C HIS A 57 5.94 10.87 -1.81
N ILE A 58 5.92 9.56 -2.04
CA ILE A 58 6.83 8.85 -2.96
C ILE A 58 6.22 8.75 -4.37
N ARG A 59 7.04 8.47 -5.40
CA ARG A 59 6.61 8.33 -6.81
C ARG A 59 5.31 7.52 -6.97
N LYS A 60 5.21 6.35 -6.35
CA LYS A 60 4.04 5.45 -6.46
C LYS A 60 2.72 6.07 -5.97
N LEU A 61 2.78 7.04 -5.06
CA LEU A 61 1.63 7.74 -4.48
C LEU A 61 1.49 9.16 -5.04
N CYS A 62 2.23 9.52 -6.09
CA CYS A 62 2.17 10.88 -6.61
C CYS A 62 0.80 11.15 -7.24
N PRO A 63 0.08 12.20 -6.79
CA PRO A 63 -1.26 12.49 -7.30
C PRO A 63 -1.24 12.85 -8.80
N LYS A 64 -0.10 13.37 -9.29
CA LYS A 64 0.11 13.65 -10.71
C LYS A 64 0.35 12.39 -11.55
N GLU A 65 0.61 11.22 -10.94
CA GLU A 65 0.71 9.94 -11.66
C GLU A 65 -0.65 9.40 -12.11
N GLN A 66 -1.76 9.81 -11.48
CA GLN A 66 -3.08 9.26 -11.85
C GLN A 66 -3.53 9.61 -13.28
N LYS A 67 -2.79 10.49 -13.98
CA LYS A 67 -3.02 10.81 -15.40
C LYS A 67 -2.24 9.92 -16.38
N GLY A 68 -1.30 9.10 -15.90
CA GLY A 68 -0.47 8.25 -16.77
C GLY A 68 -0.85 6.78 -16.64
N ASN A 69 -1.37 6.18 -17.71
CA ASN A 69 -1.55 4.73 -17.89
C ASN A 69 -2.84 4.11 -17.33
N LYS A 70 -3.99 4.79 -17.40
CA LYS A 70 -5.26 4.05 -17.39
C LYS A 70 -5.37 3.26 -18.69
N LYS A 71 -5.00 1.98 -18.67
CA LYS A 71 -5.24 1.08 -19.81
C LYS A 71 -6.71 1.22 -20.24
N PRO A 72 -7.01 1.22 -21.54
CA PRO A 72 -8.39 1.32 -21.99
C PRO A 72 -9.20 0.15 -21.41
N SER A 73 -10.45 0.39 -21.03
CA SER A 73 -11.35 -0.67 -20.53
C SER A 73 -11.83 -1.61 -21.63
N LYS A 74 -11.65 -1.23 -22.90
CA LYS A 74 -11.98 -2.03 -24.08
C LYS A 74 -10.71 -2.64 -24.67
N PRO A 75 -10.79 -3.84 -25.27
CA PRO A 75 -9.68 -4.42 -26.01
C PRO A 75 -9.15 -3.47 -27.09
N CYS A 76 -7.87 -3.59 -27.42
CA CYS A 76 -7.26 -2.81 -28.49
C CYS A 76 -8.08 -2.98 -29.79
N PRO A 77 -8.60 -1.92 -30.42
CA PRO A 77 -9.43 -2.07 -31.61
C PRO A 77 -8.65 -2.60 -32.82
N ARG A 78 -7.30 -2.51 -32.79
CA ARG A 78 -6.42 -2.99 -33.87
C ARG A 78 -6.19 -4.50 -33.81
N CYS A 79 -5.71 -5.02 -32.68
CA CYS A 79 -5.38 -6.45 -32.56
C CYS A 79 -6.42 -7.26 -31.81
N GLN A 80 -7.37 -6.62 -31.12
CA GLN A 80 -8.34 -7.25 -30.24
C GLN A 80 -7.71 -8.15 -29.16
N LYS A 81 -6.39 -7.99 -28.91
CA LYS A 81 -5.60 -8.73 -27.93
C LYS A 81 -5.11 -7.78 -26.84
N GLY A 82 -5.67 -7.91 -25.64
CA GLY A 82 -5.29 -7.12 -24.47
C GLY A 82 -5.77 -5.66 -24.47
N PHE A 83 -5.41 -4.95 -23.42
CA PHE A 83 -5.94 -3.62 -23.09
C PHE A 83 -4.85 -2.55 -23.23
N HIS A 84 -4.67 -2.06 -24.46
CA HIS A 84 -3.74 -0.99 -24.81
C HIS A 84 -4.32 -0.14 -25.94
N TRP A 85 -3.86 1.10 -26.06
CA TRP A 85 -4.28 1.99 -27.14
C TRP A 85 -3.69 1.55 -28.48
N SER A 86 -4.39 1.83 -29.58
CA SER A 86 -3.96 1.44 -30.93
C SER A 86 -2.51 1.84 -31.20
N ASN A 87 -2.10 3.06 -30.84
CA ASN A 87 -0.73 3.56 -31.04
C ASN A 87 0.37 2.82 -30.25
N GLN A 88 0.00 2.03 -29.24
CA GLN A 88 0.89 1.19 -28.44
C GLN A 88 0.78 -0.29 -28.83
N CYS A 89 -0.02 -0.63 -29.84
CA CYS A 89 -0.14 -2.00 -30.34
C CYS A 89 1.18 -2.47 -30.93
N ARG A 90 1.71 -3.56 -30.37
CA ARG A 90 2.91 -4.26 -30.88
C ARG A 90 2.59 -5.64 -31.44
N SER A 91 1.31 -6.02 -31.45
CA SER A 91 0.85 -7.29 -31.99
C SER A 91 0.97 -7.29 -33.51
N LYS A 92 1.51 -8.38 -34.07
CA LYS A 92 1.54 -8.62 -35.52
C LYS A 92 0.24 -9.24 -36.05
N TYR A 93 -0.56 -9.84 -35.16
CA TYR A 93 -1.77 -10.59 -35.50
C TYR A 93 -2.96 -10.15 -34.65
N ASP A 94 -4.17 -10.24 -35.21
CA ASP A 94 -5.42 -10.06 -34.47
C ASP A 94 -5.80 -11.31 -33.64
N LYS A 95 -6.95 -11.28 -32.94
CA LYS A 95 -7.52 -12.40 -32.20
C LYS A 95 -7.80 -13.65 -33.06
N ASP A 96 -8.03 -13.45 -34.35
CA ASP A 96 -8.37 -14.47 -35.34
C ASP A 96 -7.12 -14.93 -36.14
N CYS A 97 -5.92 -14.53 -35.69
CA CYS A 97 -4.62 -14.84 -36.29
C CYS A 97 -4.38 -14.24 -37.70
N ASN A 98 -5.15 -13.24 -38.11
CA ASN A 98 -4.89 -12.51 -39.34
C ASN A 98 -3.75 -11.50 -39.16
N ILE A 99 -2.96 -11.30 -40.22
CA ILE A 99 -1.85 -10.35 -40.23
C ILE A 99 -2.40 -8.92 -40.18
N LEU A 100 -1.89 -8.12 -39.24
CA LEU A 100 -2.28 -6.72 -39.08
C LEU A 100 -1.49 -5.82 -40.05
N PRO A 101 -2.12 -4.75 -40.57
CA PRO A 101 -1.42 -3.77 -41.42
C PRO A 101 -0.28 -3.09 -40.64
N GLN A 102 0.86 -2.89 -41.32
CA GLN A 102 2.06 -2.32 -40.71
C GLN A 102 1.74 -0.98 -40.03
N GLN A 103 2.28 -0.81 -38.84
CA GLN A 103 2.10 0.39 -38.06
C GLN A 103 3.23 1.35 -38.41
N GLY A 104 2.92 2.42 -39.14
CA GLY A 104 3.89 3.43 -39.62
C GLY A 104 4.44 4.31 -38.50
N ASN A 105 5.12 3.72 -37.52
CA ASN A 105 5.84 4.49 -36.51
C ASN A 105 7.13 3.78 -36.09
N SER A 106 8.06 3.69 -37.05
CA SER A 106 9.47 3.50 -36.78
C SER A 106 10.02 4.78 -36.17
N LYS A 107 9.93 4.91 -34.84
CA LYS A 107 10.92 5.75 -34.14
C LYS A 107 12.23 4.98 -34.19
N GLY A 108 13.04 5.31 -35.21
CA GLY A 108 14.43 4.88 -35.29
C GLY A 108 15.16 5.28 -34.01
N CYS A 109 16.01 4.37 -33.54
CA CYS A 109 16.99 4.67 -32.52
C CYS A 109 17.99 5.65 -33.16
N THR A 110 18.05 6.88 -32.67
CA THR A 110 19.17 7.82 -32.87
C THR A 110 19.95 7.89 -31.57
#